data_AF-A0A430FEN5-F1
#
_entry.id   AF-A0A430FEN5-F1
#
_cell.length_a   1.000
_cell.length_b   1.000
_cell.length_c   1.000
_cell.angle_alpha   90.00
_cell.angle_beta   90.00
_cell.angle_gamma   90.00
#
_symmetry.space_group_name_H-M   'P 1'
#
loop_
_entity.id
_entity.type
_entity.pdbx_description
1 polymer ?
#
loop_
_entity_poly.entity_id
_entity_poly.type
_entity_poly.pdbx_seq_one_letter_code
_entity_poly.pdbx_strand_id
1 'polypeptide(L)'
;MDMDDRRFRRRVVLLAVGAVVVFGVLIGMAAGGSTFEETFGRHDASPSATASVSPSSSASRTAEASPNPSVSTSAEVRGVEADGAAGACDAMAADAVRAFVTDSPDRDAALHRLFTDDAQGLSTPVSALAGQDADVDYGTGLMDGSASTAVCSVWNGGESPWIVSLRVQDTGRWMATGIQGPYDQYVMENPDDAADR
;
A
#
# COMPACT_ATOMS: atom_id res chain seq x y z
N MET A 1 21.70 -48.37 9.58
CA MET A 1 20.29 -47.99 9.42
C MET A 1 19.83 -47.54 10.79
N ASP A 2 20.05 -46.26 11.05
CA ASP A 2 20.04 -45.71 12.39
C ASP A 2 18.64 -45.20 12.75
N MET A 3 18.11 -45.65 13.89
CA MET A 3 16.72 -45.40 14.30
C MET A 3 16.48 -43.96 14.77
N ASP A 4 17.52 -43.13 14.91
CA ASP A 4 17.39 -41.76 15.39
C ASP A 4 16.81 -40.78 14.35
N ASP A 5 16.96 -41.06 13.05
CA ASP A 5 16.47 -40.18 11.96
C ASP A 5 14.92 -40.11 11.92
N ARG A 6 14.24 -41.20 12.29
CA ARG A 6 12.77 -41.27 12.24
C ARG A 6 12.11 -40.52 13.40
N ARG A 7 12.75 -40.42 14.57
CA ARG A 7 12.20 -39.65 15.70
C ARG A 7 12.30 -38.14 15.46
N PHE A 8 13.34 -37.70 14.75
CA PHE A 8 13.52 -36.28 14.44
C PHE A 8 12.50 -35.78 13.41
N ARG A 9 12.29 -36.53 12.31
CA ARG A 9 11.28 -36.17 11.30
C ARG A 9 9.85 -36.14 11.86
N ARG A 10 9.53 -37.00 12.83
CA ARG A 10 8.19 -37.02 13.45
C ARG A 10 7.92 -35.81 14.36
N ARG A 11 8.95 -35.20 14.95
CA ARG A 11 8.82 -33.98 15.76
C ARG A 11 8.66 -32.73 14.91
N VAL A 12 9.30 -32.66 13.74
CA VAL A 12 9.19 -31.51 12.84
C VAL A 12 7.81 -31.44 12.18
N VAL A 13 7.22 -32.58 11.81
CA VAL A 13 5.89 -32.61 11.18
C VAL A 13 4.75 -32.26 12.17
N LEU A 14 4.93 -32.49 13.47
CA LEU A 14 3.91 -32.17 14.48
C LEU A 14 3.86 -30.69 14.89
N LEU A 15 4.88 -29.89 14.57
CA LEU A 15 4.84 -28.44 14.79
C LEU A 15 4.20 -27.67 13.61
N ALA A 16 4.12 -28.29 12.43
CA ALA A 16 3.53 -27.66 11.23
C ALA A 16 1.99 -27.69 11.19
N VAL A 17 1.32 -28.44 12.08
CA VAL A 17 -0.16 -28.53 12.14
C VAL A 17 -0.75 -27.71 13.30
N GLY A 18 0.08 -27.21 14.22
CA GLY A 18 -0.38 -26.53 15.45
C GLY A 18 -0.61 -25.02 15.35
N ALA A 19 -0.13 -24.35 14.31
CA ALA A 19 -0.14 -22.88 14.24
C ALA A 19 -1.28 -22.27 13.40
N VAL A 20 -2.20 -23.07 12.86
CA VAL A 20 -3.26 -22.60 11.94
C VAL A 20 -4.66 -22.56 12.59
N VAL A 21 -4.82 -22.89 13.88
CA VAL A 21 -6.16 -23.05 14.51
C VAL A 21 -6.43 -22.12 15.71
N VAL A 22 -5.64 -21.05 15.93
CA VAL A 22 -5.97 -20.06 16.97
C VAL A 22 -5.96 -18.68 16.36
N PHE A 23 -7.08 -18.28 15.75
CA PHE A 23 -7.69 -16.94 15.88
C PHE A 23 -9.01 -16.93 15.09
N GLY A 24 -9.92 -17.81 15.49
CA GLY A 24 -11.35 -17.60 15.28
C GLY A 24 -11.95 -17.05 16.58
N VAL A 25 -12.91 -16.13 16.42
CA VAL A 25 -13.90 -15.66 17.41
C VAL A 25 -13.49 -14.40 18.22
N LEU A 26 -13.96 -13.23 17.77
CA LEU A 26 -14.90 -12.34 18.49
C LEU A 26 -14.93 -10.92 17.89
N ILE A 27 -15.92 -10.60 17.04
CA ILE A 27 -16.69 -9.35 17.17
C ILE A 27 -18.15 -9.69 16.89
N GLY A 28 -18.94 -9.63 17.94
CA GLY A 28 -20.38 -9.80 17.90
C GLY A 28 -21.10 -8.53 17.43
N MET A 29 -22.22 -8.77 16.76
CA MET A 29 -23.52 -8.14 16.97
C MET A 29 -23.55 -6.64 17.31
N ALA A 30 -23.84 -5.82 16.31
CA ALA A 30 -24.76 -4.71 16.47
C ALA A 30 -25.96 -4.95 15.54
N ALA A 31 -27.07 -5.32 16.16
CA ALA A 31 -28.39 -5.29 15.56
C ALA A 31 -28.88 -3.83 15.48
N GLY A 32 -29.69 -3.55 14.44
CA GLY A 32 -30.39 -2.29 14.22
C GLY A 32 -30.12 -1.81 12.80
N GLY A 33 -30.90 -2.11 11.76
CA GLY A 33 -32.33 -2.37 11.74
C GLY A 33 -33.10 -1.06 11.55
N SER A 34 -33.18 -0.58 10.31
CA SER A 34 -34.39 0.03 9.75
C SER A 34 -34.20 0.34 8.27
N THR A 35 -34.79 -0.53 7.44
CA THR A 35 -35.39 -0.15 6.16
C THR A 35 -36.29 1.09 6.34
N PHE A 36 -36.10 2.12 5.53
CA PHE A 36 -37.18 3.04 5.17
C PHE A 36 -37.04 3.42 3.70
N GLU A 37 -37.97 2.84 2.95
CA GLU A 37 -38.29 3.05 1.56
C GLU A 37 -39.10 4.34 1.42
N GLU A 38 -38.82 5.08 0.35
CA GLU A 38 -39.74 5.91 -0.43
C GLU A 38 -40.52 7.10 0.17
N THR A 39 -40.80 8.00 -0.78
CA THR A 39 -41.88 8.99 -0.76
C THR A 39 -41.58 10.25 0.03
N PHE A 40 -41.15 11.31 -0.67
CA PHE A 40 -41.96 12.47 -1.05
C PHE A 40 -41.18 13.16 -2.20
N GLY A 41 -41.72 13.41 -3.40
CA GLY A 41 -43.01 14.03 -3.63
C GLY A 41 -42.79 15.45 -4.16
N ARG A 42 -42.39 15.53 -5.43
CA ARG A 42 -42.51 16.65 -6.38
C ARG A 42 -43.53 17.73 -5.98
N HIS A 43 -43.15 19.01 -6.04
CA HIS A 43 -44.05 20.11 -6.38
C HIS A 43 -43.33 21.18 -7.21
N ASP A 44 -44.05 21.59 -8.25
CA ASP A 44 -43.70 22.38 -9.41
C ASP A 44 -43.50 23.90 -9.15
N ALA A 45 -43.03 24.53 -10.23
CA ALA A 45 -43.40 25.87 -10.71
C ALA A 45 -42.53 27.09 -10.31
N SER A 46 -41.78 27.55 -11.32
CA SER A 46 -41.48 28.96 -11.61
C SER A 46 -42.78 29.70 -12.02
N PRO A 47 -42.93 31.02 -11.80
CA PRO A 47 -42.51 31.96 -12.86
C PRO A 47 -41.96 33.34 -12.40
N SER A 48 -41.06 33.85 -13.25
CA SER A 48 -40.69 35.23 -13.64
C SER A 48 -41.19 36.48 -12.89
N ALA A 49 -40.27 37.43 -12.63
CA ALA A 49 -40.42 38.88 -12.95
C ALA A 49 -39.11 39.70 -12.75
N THR A 50 -38.49 40.06 -13.88
CA THR A 50 -37.99 41.38 -14.35
C THR A 50 -37.39 42.46 -13.40
N ALA A 51 -36.10 42.72 -13.66
CA ALA A 51 -35.36 44.00 -13.84
C ALA A 51 -35.07 45.03 -12.70
N SER A 52 -33.76 45.27 -12.58
CA SER A 52 -33.05 46.56 -12.57
C SER A 52 -33.38 47.62 -11.52
N VAL A 53 -32.41 47.92 -10.64
CA VAL A 53 -31.65 49.21 -10.68
C VAL A 53 -30.38 49.11 -9.83
N SER A 54 -29.23 49.50 -10.40
CA SER A 54 -28.07 50.00 -9.65
C SER A 54 -28.08 51.53 -9.72
N PRO A 55 -27.53 52.21 -8.71
CA PRO A 55 -26.46 53.14 -9.04
C PRO A 55 -25.26 53.10 -8.08
N SER A 56 -24.09 53.34 -8.68
CA SER A 56 -22.76 53.49 -8.09
C SER A 56 -22.63 54.60 -7.04
N SER A 57 -21.66 54.45 -6.14
CA SER A 57 -20.62 55.45 -5.89
C SER A 57 -19.42 54.91 -5.07
N SER A 58 -18.25 55.00 -5.70
CA SER A 58 -16.96 55.44 -5.15
C SER A 58 -16.21 54.61 -4.09
N ALA A 59 -15.25 53.83 -4.60
CA ALA A 59 -13.82 53.82 -4.26
C ALA A 59 -13.36 54.16 -2.82
N SER A 60 -12.54 53.27 -2.24
CA SER A 60 -11.12 53.54 -1.92
C SER A 60 -10.37 52.25 -1.61
N ARG A 61 -9.15 52.17 -2.14
CA ARG A 61 -8.24 51.02 -2.08
C ARG A 61 -7.54 50.93 -0.71
N THR A 62 -7.00 49.73 -0.50
CA THR A 62 -5.81 49.40 0.29
C THR A 62 -6.02 49.21 1.80
N ALA A 63 -6.25 47.95 2.17
CA ALA A 63 -5.67 47.38 3.38
C ALA A 63 -5.15 45.99 3.03
N GLU A 64 -3.82 45.94 2.96
CA GLU A 64 -2.92 44.82 2.81
C GLU A 64 -3.33 43.65 3.71
N ALA A 65 -4.02 42.66 3.15
CA ALA A 65 -4.16 41.36 3.78
C ALA A 65 -2.86 40.59 3.51
N SER A 66 -1.93 40.71 4.46
CA SER A 66 -0.76 39.84 4.55
C SER A 66 -1.21 38.38 4.42
N PRO A 67 -0.84 37.64 3.36
CA PRO A 67 -1.08 36.21 3.34
C PRO A 67 -0.08 35.62 4.34
N ASN A 68 -0.56 35.31 5.55
CA ASN A 68 0.12 34.33 6.38
C ASN A 68 0.30 33.09 5.50
N PRO A 69 1.52 32.62 5.23
CA PRO A 69 1.70 31.27 4.71
C PRO A 69 1.41 30.33 5.87
N SER A 70 0.12 30.18 6.19
CA SER A 70 -0.34 28.94 6.79
C SER A 70 0.11 27.89 5.80
N VAL A 71 1.16 27.18 6.16
CA VAL A 71 1.62 25.99 5.46
C VAL A 71 0.44 25.05 5.47
N SER A 72 -0.40 25.14 4.43
CA SER A 72 -1.24 24.05 4.02
C SER A 72 -0.26 22.98 3.59
N THR A 73 0.16 22.16 4.55
CA THR A 73 0.67 20.84 4.26
C THR A 73 -0.47 20.15 3.55
N SER A 74 -0.49 20.21 2.22
CA SER A 74 -1.31 19.32 1.41
C SER A 74 -1.00 17.93 1.96
N ALA A 75 -1.94 17.34 2.69
CA ALA A 75 -1.76 16.00 3.22
C ALA A 75 -1.43 15.12 2.02
N GLU A 76 -0.21 14.58 1.98
CA GLU A 76 0.22 13.77 0.85
C GLU A 76 -0.71 12.57 0.72
N VAL A 77 -1.34 12.43 -0.44
CA VAL A 77 -2.30 11.36 -0.66
C VAL A 77 -1.52 10.04 -0.82
N ARG A 78 -1.50 9.21 0.22
CA ARG A 78 -0.84 7.89 0.23
C ARG A 78 -1.68 6.82 -0.50
N GLY A 79 -1.01 5.76 -0.94
CA GLY A 79 -1.62 4.64 -1.63
C GLY A 79 -1.97 4.91 -3.10
N VAL A 80 -2.56 3.90 -3.74
CA VAL A 80 -2.92 3.89 -5.16
C VAL A 80 -4.38 3.49 -5.33
N GLU A 81 -5.09 4.16 -6.23
CA GLU A 81 -6.46 3.77 -6.58
C GLU A 81 -6.40 2.61 -7.58
N ALA A 82 -7.15 1.55 -7.31
CA ALA A 82 -7.22 0.40 -8.20
C ALA A 82 -8.50 -0.42 -7.99
N ASP A 83 -9.01 -0.96 -9.08
CA ASP A 83 -10.21 -1.80 -9.09
C ASP A 83 -9.85 -3.26 -8.76
N GLY A 84 -9.96 -3.60 -7.47
CA GLY A 84 -9.74 -4.95 -6.96
C GLY A 84 -8.28 -5.41 -6.95
N ALA A 85 -8.06 -6.66 -6.56
CA ALA A 85 -6.73 -7.20 -6.30
C ALA A 85 -5.81 -7.23 -7.54
N ALA A 86 -6.34 -7.65 -8.70
CA ALA A 86 -5.55 -7.71 -9.93
C ALA A 86 -5.11 -6.32 -10.39
N GLY A 87 -6.05 -5.36 -10.42
CA GLY A 87 -5.75 -3.97 -10.73
C GLY A 87 -4.74 -3.36 -9.76
N ALA A 88 -4.81 -3.71 -8.46
CA ALA A 88 -3.85 -3.24 -7.48
C ALA A 88 -2.43 -3.79 -7.75
N CYS A 89 -2.29 -5.07 -8.09
CA CYS A 89 -0.99 -5.62 -8.46
C CYS A 89 -0.38 -4.89 -9.65
N ASP A 90 -1.15 -4.67 -10.71
CA ASP A 90 -0.67 -4.01 -11.92
C ASP A 90 -0.38 -2.51 -11.70
N ALA A 91 -1.17 -1.85 -10.86
CA ALA A 91 -1.05 -0.42 -10.63
C ALA A 91 0.11 -0.03 -9.72
N MET A 92 0.54 -0.91 -8.79
CA MET A 92 1.52 -0.49 -7.77
C MET A 92 2.58 -1.51 -7.35
N ALA A 93 2.46 -2.80 -7.67
CA ALA A 93 3.39 -3.79 -7.13
C ALA A 93 4.83 -3.58 -7.66
N ALA A 94 4.97 -3.28 -8.95
CA ALA A 94 6.27 -2.97 -9.56
C ALA A 94 6.92 -1.73 -8.94
N ASP A 95 6.15 -0.66 -8.75
CA ASP A 95 6.65 0.58 -8.15
C ASP A 95 7.04 0.39 -6.67
N ALA A 96 6.31 -0.46 -5.94
CA ALA A 96 6.65 -0.82 -4.57
C ALA A 96 7.99 -1.55 -4.49
N VAL A 97 8.25 -2.51 -5.40
CA VAL A 97 9.56 -3.19 -5.48
C VAL A 97 10.65 -2.21 -5.89
N ARG A 98 10.43 -1.40 -6.94
CA ARG A 98 11.41 -0.40 -7.41
C ARG A 98 11.81 0.56 -6.29
N ALA A 99 10.83 1.08 -5.55
CA ALA A 99 11.08 1.96 -4.39
C ALA A 99 11.92 1.26 -3.31
N PHE A 100 11.75 -0.05 -3.10
CA PHE A 100 12.51 -0.78 -2.11
C PHE A 100 13.96 -1.05 -2.54
N VAL A 101 14.16 -1.47 -3.80
CA VAL A 101 15.44 -2.01 -4.30
C VAL A 101 16.37 -0.95 -4.91
N THR A 102 15.86 0.20 -5.32
CA THR A 102 16.67 1.25 -5.97
C THR A 102 17.16 2.27 -4.96
N ASP A 103 18.46 2.57 -4.98
CA ASP A 103 19.05 3.68 -4.24
C ASP A 103 18.80 4.99 -4.98
N SER A 104 17.82 5.77 -4.51
CA SER A 104 17.43 7.04 -5.13
C SER A 104 17.14 8.08 -4.04
N PRO A 105 17.34 9.38 -4.32
CA PRO A 105 17.09 10.44 -3.33
C PRO A 105 15.61 10.51 -2.89
N ASP A 106 14.68 10.02 -3.71
CA ASP A 106 13.24 10.02 -3.44
C ASP A 106 12.75 8.70 -2.80
N ARG A 107 13.67 7.78 -2.48
CA ARG A 107 13.36 6.44 -1.97
C ARG A 107 12.43 6.49 -0.76
N ASP A 108 12.76 7.29 0.24
CA ASP A 108 11.99 7.35 1.49
C ASP A 108 10.57 7.91 1.26
N ALA A 109 10.44 8.91 0.39
CA ALA A 109 9.14 9.46 0.01
C ALA A 109 8.30 8.43 -0.77
N ALA A 110 8.93 7.67 -1.68
CA ALA A 110 8.27 6.61 -2.43
C ALA A 110 7.81 5.46 -1.51
N LEU A 111 8.67 5.03 -0.58
CA LEU A 111 8.33 4.01 0.42
C LEU A 111 7.19 4.49 1.31
N HIS A 112 7.25 5.71 1.83
CA HIS A 112 6.16 6.28 2.62
C HIS A 112 4.86 6.37 1.81
N ARG A 113 4.90 6.77 0.54
CA ARG A 113 3.69 6.86 -0.30
C ARG A 113 3.04 5.49 -0.56
N LEU A 114 3.84 4.45 -0.79
CA LEU A 114 3.38 3.15 -1.30
C LEU A 114 3.14 2.11 -0.20
N PHE A 115 3.89 2.15 0.89
CA PHE A 115 3.82 1.18 1.98
C PHE A 115 3.11 1.74 3.20
N THR A 116 2.44 0.87 3.97
CA THR A 116 1.95 1.22 5.30
C THR A 116 3.13 1.39 6.27
N ASP A 117 2.93 2.16 7.34
CA ASP A 117 4.01 2.43 8.31
C ASP A 117 4.46 1.18 9.07
N ASP A 118 3.60 0.18 9.15
CA ASP A 118 3.83 -1.13 9.77
C ASP A 118 4.18 -2.24 8.75
N ALA A 119 4.52 -1.86 7.51
CA ALA A 119 4.79 -2.82 6.47
C ALA A 119 6.00 -3.72 6.79
N GLN A 120 5.81 -5.02 6.57
CA GLN A 120 6.80 -6.04 6.89
C GLN A 120 7.89 -6.11 5.80
N GLY A 121 9.13 -6.42 6.20
CA GLY A 121 10.25 -6.63 5.28
C GLY A 121 10.98 -5.37 4.81
N LEU A 122 10.56 -4.18 5.24
CA LEU A 122 11.22 -2.91 4.91
C LEU A 122 12.52 -2.63 5.71
N SER A 123 12.87 -3.49 6.68
CA SER A 123 14.03 -3.29 7.54
C SER A 123 15.39 -3.48 6.84
N THR A 124 15.41 -4.09 5.65
CA THR A 124 16.65 -4.28 4.90
C THR A 124 17.08 -2.96 4.26
N PRO A 125 18.30 -2.46 4.55
CA PRO A 125 18.82 -1.27 3.90
C PRO A 125 19.13 -1.56 2.42
N VAL A 126 19.00 -0.55 1.56
CA VAL A 126 19.26 -0.69 0.12
C VAL A 126 20.69 -1.14 -0.19
N SER A 127 21.66 -0.78 0.67
CA SER A 127 23.05 -1.22 0.55
C SER A 127 23.28 -2.72 0.76
N ALA A 128 22.30 -3.44 1.34
CA ALA A 128 22.35 -4.89 1.51
C ALA A 128 21.68 -5.65 0.35
N LEU A 129 21.10 -4.93 -0.60
CA LEU A 129 20.48 -5.50 -1.79
C LEU A 129 21.49 -5.50 -2.94
N ALA A 130 21.45 -6.53 -3.77
CA ALA A 130 22.15 -6.52 -5.04
C ALA A 130 21.59 -5.34 -5.86
N GLY A 131 22.45 -4.38 -6.20
CA GLY A 131 22.04 -3.18 -6.92
C GLY A 131 21.28 -3.54 -8.20
N GLN A 132 20.12 -2.91 -8.40
CA GLN A 132 19.27 -3.14 -9.58
C GLN A 132 19.52 -2.04 -10.60
N ASP A 133 19.63 -2.43 -11.88
CA ASP A 133 19.73 -1.46 -12.97
C ASP A 133 18.44 -0.63 -13.07
N ALA A 134 18.58 0.66 -13.40
CA ALA A 134 17.46 1.59 -13.49
C ALA A 134 16.50 1.25 -14.65
N ASP A 135 17.01 0.58 -15.69
CA ASP A 135 16.29 0.24 -16.92
C ASP A 135 15.68 -1.17 -16.90
N VAL A 136 15.60 -1.81 -15.74
CA VAL A 136 14.99 -3.13 -15.60
C VAL A 136 13.49 -3.05 -15.88
N ASP A 137 13.01 -3.92 -16.77
CA ASP A 137 11.59 -4.13 -16.98
C ASP A 137 10.98 -4.93 -15.83
N TYR A 138 9.88 -4.43 -15.27
CA TYR A 138 9.15 -5.09 -14.19
C TYR A 138 7.87 -5.73 -14.73
N GLY A 139 7.72 -7.03 -14.50
CA GLY A 139 6.47 -7.76 -14.72
C GLY A 139 5.72 -7.97 -13.42
N THR A 140 4.39 -7.86 -13.42
CA THR A 140 3.51 -8.09 -12.27
C THR A 140 2.58 -9.27 -12.51
N GLY A 141 2.13 -9.93 -11.45
CA GLY A 141 1.09 -10.95 -11.51
C GLY A 141 0.36 -11.12 -10.18
N LEU A 142 -0.95 -11.32 -10.24
CA LEU A 142 -1.74 -11.67 -9.07
C LEU A 142 -1.56 -13.16 -8.75
N MET A 143 -1.14 -13.45 -7.52
CA MET A 143 -1.03 -14.82 -7.01
C MET A 143 -2.28 -15.23 -6.23
N ASP A 144 -2.78 -14.33 -5.38
CA ASP A 144 -3.97 -14.54 -4.56
C ASP A 144 -4.59 -13.18 -4.22
N GLY A 145 -5.90 -13.11 -4.00
CA GLY A 145 -6.56 -11.84 -3.74
C GLY A 145 -8.03 -11.93 -3.36
N SER A 146 -8.50 -10.84 -2.76
CA SER A 146 -9.88 -10.62 -2.36
C SER A 146 -10.32 -9.19 -2.74
N ALA A 147 -11.49 -8.76 -2.29
CA ALA A 147 -11.95 -7.38 -2.45
C ALA A 147 -11.05 -6.35 -1.73
N SER A 148 -10.26 -6.78 -0.73
CA SER A 148 -9.49 -5.87 0.13
C SER A 148 -8.04 -6.27 0.34
N THR A 149 -7.59 -7.39 -0.23
CA THR A 149 -6.21 -7.89 -0.10
C THR A 149 -5.70 -8.42 -1.44
N ALA A 150 -4.39 -8.32 -1.68
CA ALA A 150 -3.74 -8.95 -2.82
C ALA A 150 -2.35 -9.45 -2.44
N VAL A 151 -1.92 -10.54 -3.05
CA VAL A 151 -0.54 -11.03 -3.04
C VAL A 151 -0.06 -11.03 -4.47
N CYS A 152 0.98 -10.24 -4.73
CA CYS A 152 1.50 -9.99 -6.07
C CYS A 152 2.90 -10.57 -6.20
N SER A 153 3.16 -11.27 -7.31
CA SER A 153 4.51 -11.60 -7.76
C SER A 153 5.02 -10.46 -8.65
N VAL A 154 6.28 -10.07 -8.46
CA VAL A 154 6.95 -9.06 -9.29
C VAL A 154 8.28 -9.62 -9.79
N TRP A 155 8.46 -9.66 -11.10
CA TRP A 155 9.69 -10.10 -11.75
C TRP A 155 10.46 -8.89 -12.27
N ASN A 156 11.75 -8.82 -11.93
CA ASN A 156 12.67 -7.77 -12.36
C ASN A 156 13.95 -8.37 -12.95
N GLY A 157 13.83 -9.50 -13.66
CA GLY A 157 14.95 -10.21 -14.29
C GLY A 157 15.66 -11.25 -13.41
N GLY A 158 15.34 -11.33 -12.11
CA GLY A 158 15.83 -12.40 -11.22
C GLY A 158 15.20 -13.77 -11.49
N GLU A 159 15.82 -14.83 -10.94
CA GLU A 159 15.34 -16.22 -11.09
C GLU A 159 14.01 -16.45 -10.36
N SER A 160 13.81 -15.74 -9.24
CA SER A 160 12.60 -15.80 -8.42
C SER A 160 11.93 -14.42 -8.30
N PRO A 161 10.60 -14.35 -8.23
CA PRO A 161 9.90 -13.08 -8.08
C PRO A 161 10.03 -12.52 -6.66
N TRP A 162 9.90 -11.21 -6.56
CA TRP A 162 9.53 -10.52 -5.33
C TRP A 162 8.06 -10.79 -5.02
N ILE A 163 7.74 -10.88 -3.73
CA ILE A 163 6.37 -11.05 -3.25
C ILE A 163 5.94 -9.79 -2.51
N VAL A 164 4.89 -9.14 -3.00
CA VAL A 164 4.32 -7.92 -2.39
C VAL A 164 2.92 -8.22 -1.87
N SER A 165 2.69 -7.93 -0.60
CA SER A 165 1.36 -8.03 0.02
C SER A 165 0.70 -6.66 0.01
N LEU A 166 -0.51 -6.56 -0.51
CA LEU A 166 -1.29 -5.33 -0.59
C LEU A 166 -2.59 -5.42 0.21
N ARG A 167 -3.05 -4.28 0.71
CA ARG A 167 -4.35 -4.14 1.37
C ARG A 167 -4.98 -2.80 0.96
N VAL A 168 -6.30 -2.79 0.75
CA VAL A 168 -7.04 -1.53 0.63
C VAL A 168 -7.22 -0.90 2.01
N GLN A 169 -6.87 0.37 2.13
CA GLN A 169 -7.01 1.14 3.36
C GLN A 169 -8.44 1.69 3.48
N ASP A 170 -8.78 2.23 4.65
CA ASP A 170 -10.09 2.87 4.90
C ASP A 170 -10.35 4.08 3.97
N THR A 171 -9.29 4.63 3.37
CA THR A 171 -9.35 5.68 2.35
C THR A 171 -9.78 5.17 0.96
N GLY A 172 -9.97 3.85 0.80
CA GLY A 172 -10.25 3.20 -0.48
C GLY A 172 -9.02 3.01 -1.37
N ARG A 173 -7.82 3.37 -0.91
CA ARG A 173 -6.57 3.27 -1.67
C ARG A 173 -5.75 2.06 -1.23
N TRP A 174 -5.15 1.37 -2.18
CA TRP A 174 -4.28 0.24 -1.94
C TRP A 174 -2.91 0.69 -1.45
N MET A 175 -2.39 -0.02 -0.46
CA MET A 175 -1.05 0.17 0.08
C MET A 175 -0.37 -1.18 0.26
N ALA A 176 0.95 -1.20 0.12
CA ALA A 176 1.77 -2.37 0.40
C ALA A 176 1.92 -2.55 1.92
N THR A 177 1.55 -3.72 2.42
CA THR A 177 1.68 -4.12 3.83
C THR A 177 2.87 -5.04 4.07
N GLY A 178 3.54 -5.46 3.01
CA GLY A 178 4.81 -6.16 3.13
C GLY A 178 5.47 -6.45 1.79
N ILE A 179 6.78 -6.66 1.86
CA ILE A 179 7.61 -7.08 0.73
C ILE A 179 8.55 -8.19 1.18
N GLN A 180 8.72 -9.20 0.34
CA GLN A 180 9.67 -10.29 0.55
C GLN A 180 10.45 -10.49 -0.75
N GLY A 181 11.78 -10.41 -0.63
CA GLY A 181 12.68 -10.62 -1.74
C GLY A 181 13.14 -12.07 -1.85
N PRO A 182 13.54 -12.49 -3.05
CA PRO A 182 14.18 -13.77 -3.24
C PRO A 182 15.62 -13.72 -2.67
N TYR A 183 16.11 -14.85 -2.15
CA TYR A 183 17.36 -14.91 -1.38
C TYR A 183 18.61 -14.53 -2.21
N ASP A 184 18.56 -14.69 -3.53
CA ASP A 184 19.63 -14.40 -4.50
C ASP A 184 19.85 -12.89 -4.74
N GLN A 185 18.93 -12.04 -4.30
CA GLN A 185 19.00 -10.58 -4.49
C GLN A 185 19.54 -9.84 -3.26
N TYR A 186 20.05 -10.56 -2.27
CA TYR A 186 20.75 -10.00 -1.11
C TYR A 186 22.26 -10.17 -1.30
N VAL A 187 23.03 -9.14 -0.94
CA VAL A 187 24.49 -9.24 -0.90
C VAL A 187 24.83 -10.24 0.21
N MET A 188 25.21 -11.46 -0.16
CA MET A 188 25.83 -12.38 0.79
C MET A 188 27.21 -11.81 1.11
N GLU A 189 27.36 -11.25 2.31
CA GLU A 189 28.68 -10.89 2.83
C GLU A 189 29.48 -12.20 2.88
N ASN A 190 30.59 -12.25 2.13
CA ASN A 190 31.45 -13.42 2.15
C ASN A 190 31.99 -13.53 3.58
N PRO A 191 31.84 -14.68 4.27
CA PRO A 191 32.24 -14.79 5.67
C PRO A 191 33.73 -14.50 5.88
N ASP A 192 34.53 -14.61 4.82
CA ASP A 192 35.96 -14.32 4.82
C ASP A 192 36.26 -12.80 4.84
N ASP A 193 35.38 -11.95 4.30
CA ASP A 193 35.56 -10.48 4.28
C ASP A 193 35.21 -9.82 5.62
N ALA A 194 34.47 -10.53 6.49
CA ALA A 194 34.13 -10.07 7.83
C ALA A 194 35.28 -10.28 8.85
N ALA A 195 36.26 -11.13 8.53
CA ALA A 195 37.39 -11.45 9.41
C ALA A 195 38.53 -10.41 9.35
N ASP A 196 38.52 -9.53 8.34
CA ASP A 196 39.57 -8.53 8.08
C ASP A 196 39.22 -7.10 8.53
N ARG A 197 38.10 -6.91 9.26
CA ARG A 197 37.72 -5.62 9.88
C ARG A 197 37.87 -5.67 11.41
#